data_AF-A0AAD6LQV4-F1
#
_entry.id   AF-A0AAD6LQV4-F1
#
_cell.length_a   1.000
_cell.length_b   1.000
_cell.length_c   1.000
_cell.angle_alpha   90.00
_cell.angle_beta   90.00
_cell.angle_gamma   90.00
#
_symmetry.space_group_name_H-M   'P 1'
#
loop_
_entity.id
_entity.type
_entity.pdbx_description
1 polymer ?
#
loop_
_entity_poly.entity_id
_entity_poly.type
_entity_poly.pdbx_seq_one_letter_code
_entity_poly.pdbx_strand_id
1 'polypeptide(L)'
;MRMSRWKGNEKQGESQNPVVLKQKEVKLVKSLALPLMAALVALSPIVNTPVSLGQTLDVQRGASLFSRTCIGCHDAGGNIIQPGATLFTKDLQRNGVDTEEEIYRITYFGKGRMPGFGESCTPRGQCTFGPRLQDEEIKLLAQFVKSQADQGWPNIEISQD
;
A
#
# COMPACT_ATOMS: atom_id res chain seq x y z
N MET A 1 -66.40 -52.35 17.97
CA MET A 1 -66.22 -52.01 16.54
C MET A 1 -64.74 -52.16 16.17
N ARG A 2 -64.43 -53.02 15.17
CA ARG A 2 -63.23 -53.12 14.29
C ARG A 2 -61.83 -53.20 14.96
N MET A 3 -61.16 -54.36 15.00
CA MET A 3 -60.33 -55.00 13.93
C MET A 3 -59.33 -54.02 13.30
N SER A 4 -58.01 -54.21 13.47
CA SER A 4 -57.11 -54.98 12.58
C SER A 4 -55.71 -54.99 13.22
N ARG A 5 -54.95 -56.08 13.40
CA ARG A 5 -54.46 -57.18 12.53
C ARG A 5 -52.99 -56.96 12.08
N TRP A 6 -52.15 -57.94 12.49
CA TRP A 6 -50.81 -58.38 12.00
C TRP A 6 -49.57 -57.62 12.51
N LYS A 7 -48.53 -58.20 13.16
CA LYS A 7 -47.84 -59.53 13.23
C LYS A 7 -46.57 -59.59 12.34
N GLY A 8 -45.42 -59.79 13.00
CA GLY A 8 -44.11 -60.19 12.45
C GLY A 8 -43.02 -59.97 13.52
N ASN A 9 -42.60 -60.98 14.31
CA ASN A 9 -41.53 -61.99 14.08
C ASN A 9 -40.14 -61.36 13.83
N GLU A 10 -39.00 -61.79 14.36
CA GLU A 10 -38.61 -63.00 15.12
C GLU A 10 -37.12 -62.85 15.54
N LYS A 11 -36.72 -63.55 16.62
CA LYS A 11 -35.41 -64.19 16.96
C LYS A 11 -34.13 -63.33 17.01
N GLN A 12 -33.39 -63.28 18.13
CA GLN A 12 -32.64 -64.35 18.82
C GLN A 12 -31.50 -64.91 17.97
N GLY A 13 -30.26 -64.79 18.45
CA GLY A 13 -29.11 -65.42 17.79
C GLY A 13 -27.78 -64.82 18.18
N GLU A 14 -27.22 -65.30 19.29
CA GLU A 14 -25.79 -65.30 19.56
C GLU A 14 -25.06 -66.15 18.52
N SER A 15 -23.83 -65.77 18.13
CA SER A 15 -22.69 -66.65 17.80
C SER A 15 -21.78 -66.12 16.66
N GLN A 16 -20.53 -65.88 17.04
CA GLN A 16 -19.27 -66.28 16.38
C GLN A 16 -18.87 -65.74 14.98
N ASN A 17 -17.79 -64.94 15.00
CA ASN A 17 -16.61 -64.83 14.11
C ASN A 17 -16.58 -65.64 12.79
N PRO A 18 -16.01 -65.10 11.69
CA PRO A 18 -14.54 -65.10 11.48
C PRO A 18 -14.05 -63.77 10.82
N VAL A 19 -12.77 -63.39 10.75
CA VAL A 19 -11.69 -63.99 9.95
C VAL A 19 -10.36 -63.39 10.43
N VAL A 20 -9.37 -64.27 10.51
CA VAL A 20 -7.98 -64.07 10.90
C VAL A 20 -7.16 -63.42 9.78
N LEU A 21 -6.26 -62.49 10.14
CA LEU A 21 -4.87 -62.39 9.62
C LEU A 21 -4.09 -61.37 10.48
N LYS A 22 -3.35 -61.82 11.51
CA LYS A 22 -1.87 -61.98 11.52
C LYS A 22 -1.14 -60.71 11.00
N GLN A 23 -0.20 -60.07 11.70
CA GLN A 23 0.88 -60.64 12.51
C GLN A 23 1.79 -59.54 13.14
N LYS A 24 2.36 -59.86 14.32
CA LYS A 24 3.63 -59.44 14.97
C LYS A 24 3.77 -58.06 15.63
N GLU A 25 3.56 -58.08 16.95
CA GLU A 25 4.55 -57.87 18.03
C GLU A 25 5.61 -56.77 17.83
N VAL A 26 5.46 -55.71 18.63
CA VAL A 26 6.39 -54.59 18.80
C VAL A 26 7.14 -54.76 20.13
N LYS A 27 8.44 -55.05 20.07
CA LYS A 27 9.41 -54.94 21.19
C LYS A 27 10.79 -54.75 20.55
N LEU A 28 11.78 -54.04 21.07
CA LEU A 28 11.98 -53.19 22.24
C LEU A 28 13.45 -52.78 22.10
N VAL A 29 13.78 -51.49 22.06
CA VAL A 29 15.07 -50.99 22.58
C VAL A 29 14.87 -49.56 23.07
N LYS A 30 15.12 -49.35 24.37
CA LYS A 30 15.02 -48.07 25.08
C LYS A 30 16.43 -47.49 25.24
N SER A 31 16.52 -46.16 25.09
CA SER A 31 17.51 -45.22 25.67
C SER A 31 18.96 -45.33 25.16
N LEU A 32 19.74 -44.27 24.93
CA LEU A 32 19.90 -42.94 25.54
C LEU A 32 20.53 -42.05 24.42
N ALA A 33 20.08 -40.85 24.04
CA ALA A 33 20.33 -39.56 24.69
C ALA A 33 19.64 -38.44 23.87
N LEU A 34 19.09 -37.41 24.55
CA LEU A 34 18.60 -36.16 23.96
C LEU A 34 19.67 -35.06 24.18
N PRO A 35 19.82 -34.04 23.30
CA PRO A 35 18.88 -32.91 23.35
C PRO A 35 18.59 -32.17 22.01
N LEU A 36 17.37 -31.61 21.97
CA LEU A 36 17.02 -30.24 21.54
C LEU A 36 17.58 -29.68 20.22
N MET A 37 16.69 -29.47 19.23
CA MET A 37 16.73 -28.26 18.40
C MET A 37 15.32 -27.72 18.23
N ALA A 38 14.94 -26.83 19.16
CA ALA A 38 13.88 -25.88 18.95
C ALA A 38 14.41 -24.75 18.05
N ALA A 39 13.56 -24.34 17.09
CA ALA A 39 13.53 -23.05 16.40
C ALA A 39 14.79 -22.58 15.64
N LEU A 40 14.71 -22.51 14.30
CA LEU A 40 15.33 -21.43 13.52
C LEU A 40 14.50 -21.07 12.27
N VAL A 41 13.76 -19.97 12.42
CA VAL A 41 13.57 -18.83 11.50
C VAL A 41 12.93 -19.07 10.13
N ALA A 42 11.73 -18.51 10.00
CA ALA A 42 11.06 -18.19 8.74
C ALA A 42 11.99 -17.39 7.80
N LEU A 43 12.42 -18.02 6.70
CA LEU A 43 13.03 -17.32 5.57
C LEU A 43 11.92 -16.68 4.74
N SER A 44 11.37 -15.58 5.23
CA SER A 44 10.68 -14.62 4.36
C SER A 44 11.76 -13.88 3.56
N PRO A 45 11.71 -13.84 2.22
CA PRO A 45 12.59 -12.95 1.48
C PRO A 45 12.17 -11.52 1.79
N ILE A 46 12.98 -10.82 2.57
CA ILE A 46 12.92 -9.36 2.67
C ILE A 46 13.37 -8.84 1.30
N VAL A 47 12.41 -8.57 0.42
CA VAL A 47 12.68 -8.00 -0.90
C VAL A 47 13.00 -6.52 -0.71
N ASN A 48 14.23 -6.20 -0.29
CA ASN A 48 14.74 -4.85 -0.35
C ASN A 48 15.13 -4.56 -1.80
N THR A 49 14.20 -4.06 -2.60
CA THR A 49 14.53 -3.50 -3.91
C THR A 49 15.46 -2.30 -3.69
N PRO A 50 16.70 -2.31 -4.22
CA PRO A 50 17.56 -1.14 -4.10
C PRO A 50 16.92 0.02 -4.87
N VAL A 51 16.59 1.10 -4.15
CA VAL A 51 16.21 2.37 -4.78
C VAL A 51 17.39 2.81 -5.64
N SER A 52 17.15 3.06 -6.92
CA SER A 52 18.21 3.49 -7.84
C SER A 52 18.71 4.87 -7.46
N LEU A 53 20.00 5.14 -7.66
CA LEU A 53 20.61 6.46 -7.46
C LEU A 53 19.85 7.57 -8.22
N GLY A 54 19.29 7.25 -9.38
CA GLY A 54 18.47 8.21 -10.15
C GLY A 54 17.19 8.61 -9.40
N GLN A 55 16.50 7.66 -8.76
CA GLN A 55 15.26 7.94 -8.03
C GLN A 55 15.51 8.80 -6.79
N THR A 56 16.62 8.58 -6.08
CA THR A 56 16.99 9.44 -4.95
C THR A 56 17.34 10.86 -5.39
N LEU A 57 18.05 11.02 -6.51
CA LEU A 57 18.35 12.36 -7.05
C LEU A 57 17.09 13.11 -7.48
N ASP A 58 16.14 12.43 -8.13
CA ASP A 58 14.87 13.03 -8.54
C ASP A 58 14.02 13.45 -7.33
N VAL A 59 13.98 12.62 -6.27
CA VAL A 59 13.30 13.00 -5.02
C VAL A 59 13.92 14.25 -4.39
N GLN A 60 15.25 14.34 -4.33
CA GLN A 60 15.94 15.51 -3.77
C GLN A 60 15.71 16.77 -4.62
N ARG A 61 15.76 16.63 -5.94
CA ARG A 61 15.49 17.73 -6.88
C ARG A 61 14.02 18.18 -6.78
N GLY A 62 13.10 17.23 -6.69
CA GLY A 62 11.67 17.47 -6.47
C GLY A 62 11.40 18.18 -5.15
N ALA A 63 12.02 17.74 -4.05
CA ALA A 63 11.91 18.36 -2.74
C ALA A 63 12.45 19.80 -2.75
N SER A 64 13.61 20.03 -3.36
CA SER A 64 14.20 21.38 -3.50
C SER A 64 13.31 22.30 -4.34
N LEU A 65 12.78 21.78 -5.45
CA LEU A 65 11.87 22.50 -6.34
C LEU A 65 10.54 22.85 -5.66
N PHE A 66 9.98 21.90 -4.89
CA PHE A 66 8.77 22.10 -4.10
C PHE A 66 9.01 23.13 -3.00
N SER A 67 10.15 23.07 -2.31
CA SER A 67 10.54 24.01 -1.26
C SER A 67 10.64 25.45 -1.77
N ARG A 68 11.17 25.68 -2.97
CA ARG A 68 11.28 27.04 -3.52
C ARG A 68 9.97 27.58 -4.12
N THR A 69 9.01 26.71 -4.44
CA THR A 69 7.85 27.09 -5.29
C THR A 69 6.49 26.93 -4.60
N CYS A 70 6.32 25.89 -3.80
CA CYS A 70 5.01 25.39 -3.40
C CYS A 70 4.71 25.58 -1.90
N ILE A 71 5.74 25.58 -1.04
CA ILE A 71 5.57 25.60 0.43
C ILE A 71 4.86 26.84 0.93
N GLY A 72 4.92 27.95 0.20
CA GLY A 72 4.19 29.18 0.56
C GLY A 72 2.68 28.96 0.68
N CYS A 73 2.12 27.93 0.04
CA CYS A 73 0.73 27.53 0.21
C CYS A 73 0.55 26.10 0.75
N HIS A 74 1.50 25.21 0.43
CA HIS A 74 1.41 23.76 0.65
C HIS A 74 2.49 23.20 1.57
N ASP A 75 2.88 23.97 2.59
CA ASP A 75 3.82 23.51 3.60
C ASP A 75 3.38 22.19 4.24
N ALA A 76 4.33 21.25 4.40
CA ALA A 76 4.10 19.89 4.88
C ALA A 76 2.89 19.16 4.24
N GLY A 77 2.58 19.46 2.97
CA GLY A 77 1.43 18.87 2.25
C GLY A 77 0.08 19.51 2.57
N GLY A 78 0.03 20.55 3.38
CA GLY A 78 -1.18 21.28 3.74
C GLY A 78 -1.76 22.13 2.60
N ASN A 79 -2.72 23.00 2.96
CA ASN A 79 -3.20 24.07 2.09
C ASN A 79 -3.72 25.22 2.97
N ILE A 80 -2.95 26.30 3.08
CA ILE A 80 -3.32 27.45 3.92
C ILE A 80 -4.45 28.30 3.33
N ILE A 81 -4.73 28.14 2.03
CA ILE A 81 -5.68 28.98 1.29
C ILE A 81 -7.07 28.35 1.22
N GLN A 82 -7.16 27.03 1.06
CA GLN A 82 -8.41 26.30 0.83
C GLN A 82 -8.46 25.03 1.68
N PRO A 83 -9.22 25.03 2.79
CA PRO A 83 -9.49 23.82 3.55
C PRO A 83 -10.10 22.74 2.67
N GLY A 84 -9.67 21.49 2.86
CA GLY A 84 -10.13 20.33 2.10
C GLY A 84 -9.55 20.20 0.70
N ALA A 85 -8.53 21.00 0.34
CA ALA A 85 -7.75 20.87 -0.88
C ALA A 85 -6.24 20.73 -0.54
N THR A 86 -5.92 19.96 0.49
CA THR A 86 -4.53 19.63 0.84
C THR A 86 -3.93 18.64 -0.18
N LEU A 87 -2.62 18.44 -0.10
CA LEU A 87 -1.89 17.46 -0.92
C LEU A 87 -1.85 16.08 -0.27
N PHE A 88 -2.64 15.82 0.78
CA PHE A 88 -2.80 14.48 1.36
C PHE A 88 -3.72 13.62 0.49
N THR A 89 -3.43 12.33 0.41
CA THR A 89 -4.17 11.35 -0.42
C THR A 89 -5.69 11.43 -0.28
N LYS A 90 -6.19 11.59 0.96
CA LYS A 90 -7.64 11.71 1.21
C LYS A 90 -8.27 12.90 0.49
N ASP A 91 -7.59 14.04 0.44
CA ASP A 91 -8.09 15.24 -0.21
C ASP A 91 -7.89 15.16 -1.72
N LEU A 92 -6.75 14.63 -2.19
CA LEU A 92 -6.52 14.42 -3.62
C LEU A 92 -7.59 13.49 -4.23
N GLN A 93 -7.88 12.35 -3.58
CA GLN A 93 -8.90 11.40 -4.00
C GLN A 93 -10.30 12.03 -3.98
N ARG A 94 -10.66 12.72 -2.89
CA ARG A 94 -11.97 13.39 -2.77
C ARG A 94 -12.17 14.42 -3.89
N ASN A 95 -11.11 15.07 -4.33
CA ASN A 95 -11.15 16.07 -5.39
C ASN A 95 -10.90 15.49 -6.80
N GLY A 96 -10.68 14.18 -6.93
CA GLY A 96 -10.46 13.48 -8.20
C GLY A 96 -9.14 13.84 -8.88
N VAL A 97 -8.08 14.09 -8.10
CA VAL A 97 -6.78 14.60 -8.58
C VAL A 97 -5.61 13.84 -7.95
N ASP A 98 -5.81 12.55 -7.63
CA ASP A 98 -4.82 11.69 -6.99
C ASP A 98 -3.89 10.97 -7.98
N THR A 99 -3.95 11.28 -9.27
CA THR A 99 -2.99 10.78 -10.26
C THR A 99 -1.90 11.80 -10.54
N GLU A 100 -0.71 11.32 -10.95
CA GLU A 100 0.41 12.19 -11.33
C GLU A 100 0.00 13.13 -12.48
N GLU A 101 -0.79 12.64 -13.44
CA GLU A 101 -1.25 13.41 -14.60
C GLU A 101 -2.19 14.56 -14.19
N GLU A 102 -3.08 14.33 -13.22
CA GLU A 102 -3.98 15.38 -12.73
C GLU A 102 -3.24 16.41 -11.87
N ILE A 103 -2.27 15.96 -11.06
CA ILE A 103 -1.39 16.87 -10.31
C ILE A 103 -0.56 17.72 -11.27
N TYR A 104 -0.01 17.11 -12.32
CA TYR A 104 0.68 17.83 -13.39
C TYR A 104 -0.24 18.87 -14.02
N ARG A 105 -1.45 18.48 -14.42
CA ARG A 105 -2.41 19.36 -15.09
C ARG A 105 -2.80 20.56 -14.22
N ILE A 106 -3.03 20.35 -12.93
CA ILE A 106 -3.35 21.45 -11.99
C ILE A 106 -2.15 22.34 -11.75
N THR A 107 -0.96 21.77 -11.59
CA THR A 107 0.27 22.56 -11.44
C THR A 107 0.56 23.38 -12.69
N TYR A 108 0.28 22.83 -13.87
CA TYR A 108 0.47 23.49 -15.16
C TYR A 108 -0.53 24.64 -15.36
N PHE A 109 -1.82 24.37 -15.27
CA PHE A 109 -2.88 25.31 -15.66
C PHE A 109 -3.51 26.10 -14.50
N GLY A 110 -3.24 25.70 -13.26
CA GLY A 110 -3.88 26.24 -12.07
C GLY A 110 -5.28 25.67 -11.85
N LYS A 111 -5.84 25.93 -10.67
CA LYS A 111 -7.23 25.58 -10.32
C LYS A 111 -7.74 26.51 -9.22
N GLY A 112 -8.81 27.25 -9.52
CA GLY A 112 -9.40 28.18 -8.57
C GLY A 112 -8.42 29.28 -8.16
N ARG A 113 -8.03 29.31 -6.87
CA ARG A 113 -7.07 30.28 -6.33
C ARG A 113 -5.60 29.87 -6.49
N MET A 114 -5.32 28.62 -6.87
CA MET A 114 -3.95 28.17 -7.16
C MET A 114 -3.57 28.62 -8.56
N PRO A 115 -2.49 29.41 -8.73
CA PRO A 115 -2.02 29.82 -10.04
C PRO A 115 -1.41 28.64 -10.81
N GLY A 116 -1.52 28.65 -12.14
CA GLY A 116 -0.79 27.73 -13.01
C GLY A 116 0.67 28.17 -13.25
N PHE A 117 1.57 27.21 -13.35
CA PHE A 117 3.02 27.44 -13.48
C PHE A 117 3.59 27.10 -14.86
N GLY A 118 2.82 26.40 -15.72
CA GLY A 118 3.30 25.98 -17.04
C GLY A 118 3.54 27.15 -17.99
N GLU A 119 4.47 26.97 -18.94
CA GLU A 119 4.82 28.00 -19.93
C GLU A 119 3.61 28.47 -20.74
N SER A 120 2.75 27.52 -21.13
CA SER A 120 1.55 27.80 -21.94
C SER A 120 0.29 28.08 -21.11
N CYS A 121 0.38 28.21 -19.78
CA CYS A 121 -0.79 28.58 -18.98
C CYS A 121 -1.31 29.98 -19.37
N THR A 122 -2.62 30.04 -19.62
CA THR A 122 -3.36 31.22 -20.10
C THR A 122 -4.82 31.14 -19.61
N PRO A 123 -5.55 32.27 -19.45
CA PRO A 123 -5.10 33.67 -19.48
C PRO A 123 -4.08 34.05 -18.40
N ARG A 124 -3.38 35.17 -18.57
CA ARG A 124 -2.29 35.59 -17.65
C ARG A 124 -2.70 35.63 -16.17
N GLY A 125 -3.95 36.01 -15.89
CA GLY A 125 -4.49 36.19 -14.54
C GLY A 125 -4.71 34.90 -13.75
N GLN A 126 -4.79 33.72 -14.39
CA GLN A 126 -4.88 32.43 -13.69
C GLN A 126 -3.51 31.79 -13.45
N CYS A 127 -2.42 32.43 -13.90
CA CYS A 127 -1.08 31.85 -13.86
C CYS A 127 -0.16 32.65 -12.96
N THR A 128 0.91 32.01 -12.48
CA THR A 128 1.88 32.63 -11.56
C THR A 128 2.46 33.91 -12.14
N PHE A 129 2.56 34.97 -11.33
CA PHE A 129 3.18 36.23 -11.74
C PHE A 129 4.71 36.12 -11.84
N GLY A 130 5.31 35.13 -11.16
CA GLY A 130 6.73 34.83 -11.26
C GLY A 130 7.11 34.06 -12.55
N PRO A 131 8.36 33.58 -12.62
CA PRO A 131 8.82 32.72 -13.71
C PRO A 131 7.94 31.48 -13.86
N ARG A 132 7.74 31.06 -15.12
CA ARG A 132 7.10 29.78 -15.43
C ARG A 132 8.10 28.64 -15.23
N LEU A 133 7.58 27.44 -15.03
CA LEU A 133 8.35 26.22 -14.94
C LEU A 133 8.33 25.48 -16.27
N GLN A 134 9.43 24.79 -16.57
CA GLN A 134 9.49 23.87 -17.71
C GLN A 134 8.62 22.63 -17.45
N ASP A 135 8.14 21.98 -18.50
CA ASP A 135 7.31 20.77 -18.41
C ASP A 135 7.99 19.67 -17.55
N GLU A 136 9.30 19.47 -17.70
CA GLU A 136 10.05 18.48 -16.91
C GLU A 136 10.10 18.84 -15.41
N GLU A 137 10.16 20.13 -15.07
CA GLU A 137 10.09 20.57 -13.66
C GLU A 137 8.70 20.32 -13.06
N ILE A 138 7.63 20.53 -13.85
CA ILE A 138 6.26 20.28 -13.40
C ILE A 138 6.00 18.78 -13.25
N LYS A 139 6.54 17.96 -14.15
CA LYS A 139 6.49 16.50 -14.04
C LYS A 139 7.19 16.02 -12.78
N LEU A 140 8.38 16.53 -12.51
CA LEU A 140 9.13 16.22 -11.29
C LEU A 140 8.35 16.62 -10.02
N LEU A 141 7.69 17.79 -10.02
CA LEU A 141 6.81 18.21 -8.93
C LEU A 141 5.62 17.27 -8.76
N ALA A 142 4.98 16.85 -9.85
CA ALA A 142 3.83 15.96 -9.79
C ALA A 142 4.22 14.59 -9.21
N GLN A 143 5.35 14.04 -9.64
CA GLN A 143 5.94 12.82 -9.10
C GLN A 143 6.25 12.95 -7.62
N PHE A 144 6.90 14.05 -7.23
CA PHE A 144 7.23 14.33 -5.85
C PHE A 144 5.97 14.43 -4.97
N VAL A 145 4.96 15.20 -5.38
CA VAL A 145 3.70 15.34 -4.64
C VAL A 145 2.98 14.00 -4.52
N LYS A 146 2.90 13.21 -5.59
CA LYS A 146 2.27 11.89 -5.57
C LYS A 146 2.99 10.95 -4.59
N SER A 147 4.32 10.90 -4.67
CA SER A 147 5.16 10.10 -3.78
C SER A 147 5.01 10.51 -2.31
N GLN A 148 4.97 11.82 -2.03
CA GLN A 148 4.78 12.33 -0.68
C GLN A 148 3.37 12.03 -0.14
N ALA A 149 2.34 12.18 -0.98
CA ALA A 149 0.97 11.83 -0.60
C ALA A 149 0.86 10.34 -0.22
N ASP A 150 1.46 9.45 -1.01
CA ASP A 150 1.48 8.00 -0.76
C ASP A 150 2.19 7.64 0.55
N GLN A 151 3.21 8.40 0.92
CA GLN A 151 3.96 8.24 2.16
C GLN A 151 3.35 9.00 3.36
N GLY A 152 2.26 9.74 3.13
CA GLY A 152 1.59 10.52 4.18
C GLY A 152 2.37 11.76 4.64
N TRP A 153 3.15 12.36 3.73
CA TRP A 153 3.97 13.57 3.98
C TRP A 153 4.93 13.42 5.18
N PRO A 154 5.94 12.54 5.09
CA PRO A 154 6.97 12.45 6.12
C PRO A 154 7.80 13.75 6.19
N ASN A 155 8.33 14.06 7.37
CA ASN A 155 9.31 15.15 7.52
C ASN A 155 10.55 14.82 6.68
N ILE A 156 10.79 15.60 5.63
CA ILE A 156 12.03 15.50 4.85
C ILE A 156 13.06 16.43 5.50
N GLU A 157 14.02 15.85 6.20
CA GLU A 157 15.24 16.58 6.57
C GLU A 157 16.09 16.73 5.30
N ILE A 158 16.02 17.90 4.67
CA ILE A 158 16.92 18.23 3.56
C ILE A 158 18.25 18.62 4.20
N SER A 159 19.18 17.67 4.29
CA SER A 159 20.57 17.96 4.67
C SER A 159 21.16 18.88 3.61
N GLN A 160 21.40 20.13 3.98
CA GLN A 160 22.19 21.08 3.20
C GLN A 160 23.66 20.81 3.51
N ASP A 161 24.37 20.21 2.56
CA ASP A 161 25.84 20.27 2.49
C ASP A 161 26.28 21.50 1.68
#